data_AF-A0A7S1JJP5-F1
#
_entry.id   AF-A0A7S1JJP5-F1
#
_cell.length_a   1.000
_cell.length_b   1.000
_cell.length_c   1.000
_cell.angle_alpha   90.00
_cell.angle_beta   90.00
_cell.angle_gamma   90.00
#
_symmetry.space_group_name_H-M   'P 1'
#
loop_
_entity.id
_entity.type
_entity.pdbx_description
1 polymer ?
#
loop_
_entity_poly.entity_id
_entity_poly.type
_entity_poly.pdbx_seq_one_letter_code
_entity_poly.pdbx_strand_id
1 'polypeptide(L)'
;SDTARMLRARANARAGSSRYGHKLVNVGNPRLFNVGQPALVCAGDPSLVRVGSPCLISAGNPSVVSAGNPSVVSAGNPSVAQAGNPSVVSAGNPSVASAGNPAVVSAGNPSVAEAGNPAVVYAGNPSVVGTDNGYWYNGYYYPYYP
;
A
#
# COMPACT_ATOMS: atom_id res chain seq x y z
N SER A 1 1.23 8.05 -35.53
CA SER A 1 1.68 9.44 -35.67
C SER A 1 2.80 9.72 -34.68
N ASP A 2 3.87 10.37 -35.10
CA ASP A 2 4.99 10.77 -34.22
C ASP A 2 4.54 11.66 -33.05
N THR A 3 3.43 12.38 -33.22
CA THR A 3 2.76 13.14 -32.17
C THR A 3 2.28 12.26 -31.01
N ALA A 4 1.73 11.08 -31.27
CA ALA A 4 1.32 10.14 -30.23
C ALA A 4 2.54 9.52 -29.51
N ARG A 5 3.65 9.32 -30.23
CA ARG A 5 4.92 8.83 -29.68
C ARG A 5 5.60 9.90 -28.81
N MET A 6 5.58 11.16 -29.25
CA MET A 6 6.08 12.32 -28.51
C MET A 6 5.22 12.66 -27.28
N LEU A 7 3.90 12.54 -27.35
CA LEU A 7 3.02 12.72 -26.18
C LEU A 7 3.26 11.64 -25.13
N ARG A 8 3.47 10.38 -25.55
CA ARG A 8 3.84 9.28 -24.64
C ARG A 8 5.23 9.48 -24.04
N ALA A 9 6.19 9.96 -24.83
CA ALA A 9 7.52 10.30 -24.36
C ALA A 9 7.51 11.50 -23.38
N ARG A 10 6.68 12.52 -23.62
CA ARG A 10 6.51 13.69 -22.72
C ARG A 10 5.78 13.33 -21.42
N ALA A 11 4.79 12.43 -21.47
CA ALA A 11 4.15 11.88 -20.28
C ALA A 11 5.15 11.08 -19.42
N ASN A 12 6.02 10.30 -20.06
CA ASN A 12 7.12 9.59 -19.38
C ASN A 12 8.23 10.53 -18.89
N ALA A 13 8.47 11.68 -19.55
CA ALA A 13 9.47 12.67 -19.12
C ALA A 13 9.04 13.46 -17.88
N ARG A 14 7.72 13.59 -17.61
CA ARG A 14 7.21 14.19 -16.37
C ARG A 14 7.32 13.26 -15.15
N ALA A 15 7.52 11.96 -15.38
CA ALA A 15 7.61 10.93 -14.36
C ALA A 15 9.02 10.34 -14.39
N GLY A 16 9.97 10.99 -13.71
CA GLY A 16 11.38 10.62 -13.70
C GLY A 16 11.58 9.16 -13.29
N SER A 17 11.72 8.28 -14.27
CA SER A 17 11.78 6.83 -14.07
C SER A 17 13.20 6.33 -14.30
N SER A 18 13.91 5.97 -13.23
CA SER A 18 15.24 5.34 -13.30
C SER A 18 15.14 3.85 -12.98
N ARG A 19 15.87 3.01 -13.74
CA ARG A 19 15.96 1.56 -13.53
C ARG A 19 17.37 1.20 -13.06
N TYR A 20 17.47 0.56 -11.90
CA TYR A 20 18.72 -0.05 -11.41
C TYR A 20 18.35 -1.43 -10.84
N GLY A 21 18.63 -2.50 -11.58
CA GLY A 21 18.08 -3.84 -11.28
C GLY A 21 16.55 -3.90 -11.38
N HIS A 22 15.91 -4.82 -10.65
CA HIS A 22 14.43 -4.96 -10.55
C HIS A 22 13.74 -3.81 -9.78
N LYS A 23 14.43 -2.67 -9.57
CA LYS A 23 13.95 -1.51 -8.81
C LYS A 23 13.57 -0.36 -9.75
N LEU A 24 12.35 0.13 -9.58
CA LEU A 24 11.80 1.28 -10.32
C LEU A 24 11.60 2.45 -9.34
N VAL A 25 12.08 3.64 -9.69
CA VAL A 25 11.84 4.87 -8.92
C VAL A 25 10.95 5.80 -9.74
N ASN A 26 9.92 6.40 -9.13
CA ASN A 26 9.02 7.32 -9.82
C ASN A 26 8.62 8.51 -8.93
N VAL A 27 8.33 9.66 -9.52
CA VAL A 27 7.92 10.88 -8.81
C VAL A 27 6.74 11.50 -9.54
N GLY A 28 5.80 12.06 -8.76
CA GLY A 28 4.58 12.67 -9.25
C GLY A 28 3.41 11.71 -9.17
N ASN A 29 2.56 11.72 -10.20
CA ASN A 29 1.27 11.02 -10.16
C ASN A 29 1.19 9.91 -11.23
N PRO A 30 2.12 8.93 -11.21
CA PRO A 30 2.15 7.87 -12.20
C PRO A 30 1.02 6.86 -11.97
N ARG A 31 0.59 6.22 -13.06
CA ARG A 31 -0.26 5.03 -13.02
C ARG A 31 0.55 3.82 -13.44
N LEU A 32 0.69 2.82 -12.57
CA LEU A 32 1.53 1.65 -12.81
C LEU A 32 0.78 0.35 -12.53
N PHE A 33 1.04 -0.65 -13.38
CA PHE A 33 0.58 -2.02 -13.21
C PHE A 33 1.79 -2.95 -13.26
N ASN A 34 1.99 -3.73 -12.20
CA ASN A 34 3.18 -4.58 -12.06
C ASN A 34 2.81 -5.99 -11.58
N VAL A 35 3.37 -7.01 -12.22
CA VAL A 35 3.22 -8.41 -11.81
C VAL A 35 4.58 -8.98 -11.42
N GLY A 36 4.61 -9.83 -10.40
CA GLY A 36 5.81 -10.52 -9.93
C GLY A 36 6.44 -9.86 -8.71
N GLN A 37 7.77 -9.77 -8.69
CA GLN A 37 8.56 -9.29 -7.54
C GLN A 37 9.31 -7.96 -7.76
N PRO A 38 8.80 -6.97 -8.54
CA PRO A 38 9.52 -5.71 -8.69
C PRO A 38 9.51 -4.91 -7.38
N ALA A 39 10.63 -4.24 -7.08
CA ALA A 39 10.71 -3.22 -6.05
C ALA A 39 10.35 -1.85 -6.67
N LEU A 40 9.53 -1.05 -5.99
CA LEU A 40 9.12 0.27 -6.46
C LEU A 40 9.30 1.30 -5.35
N VAL A 41 9.85 2.47 -5.69
CA VAL A 41 9.90 3.63 -4.82
C VAL A 41 9.15 4.77 -5.51
N CYS A 42 8.13 5.32 -4.87
CA CYS A 42 7.35 6.43 -5.43
C CYS A 42 7.20 7.60 -4.45
N ALA A 43 7.03 8.81 -4.99
CA ALA A 43 6.61 9.97 -4.20
C ALA A 43 5.54 10.77 -4.95
N GLY A 44 4.61 11.39 -4.22
CA GLY A 44 3.50 12.16 -4.76
C GLY A 44 2.18 11.41 -4.61
N ASP A 45 1.35 11.41 -5.65
CA ASP A 45 0.03 10.77 -5.66
C ASP A 45 -0.04 9.66 -6.73
N PRO A 46 0.80 8.60 -6.64
CA PRO A 46 0.78 7.50 -7.59
C PRO A 46 -0.48 6.63 -7.41
N SER A 47 -0.93 6.01 -8.49
CA SER A 47 -1.94 4.95 -8.47
C SER A 47 -1.32 3.64 -8.97
N LEU A 48 -1.32 2.61 -8.12
CA LEU A 48 -0.54 1.38 -8.30
C LEU A 48 -1.44 0.15 -8.18
N VAL A 49 -1.33 -0.77 -9.13
CA VAL A 49 -1.97 -2.10 -9.07
C VAL A 49 -0.90 -3.18 -9.20
N ARG A 50 -0.83 -4.10 -8.24
CA ARG A 50 0.29 -5.05 -8.16
C ARG A 50 -0.15 -6.46 -7.76
N VAL A 51 0.50 -7.48 -8.33
CA VAL A 51 0.19 -8.89 -8.04
C VAL A 51 1.46 -9.68 -7.79
N GLY A 52 1.45 -10.57 -6.80
CA GLY A 52 2.55 -11.48 -6.46
C GLY A 52 3.20 -11.11 -5.14
N SER A 53 4.52 -10.89 -5.14
CA SER A 53 5.26 -10.47 -3.95
C SER A 53 6.06 -9.19 -4.19
N PRO A 54 5.38 -8.08 -4.59
CA PRO A 54 6.06 -6.82 -4.83
C PRO A 54 6.52 -6.16 -3.52
N CYS A 55 7.59 -5.38 -3.61
CA CYS A 55 7.98 -4.42 -2.57
C CYS A 55 7.64 -2.99 -3.03
N LEU A 56 7.00 -2.21 -2.15
CA LEU A 56 6.64 -0.81 -2.38
C LEU A 56 7.12 0.06 -1.22
N ILE A 57 7.77 1.16 -1.55
CA ILE A 57 7.99 2.28 -0.65
C ILE A 57 7.35 3.52 -1.28
N SER A 58 6.47 4.20 -0.57
CA SER A 58 5.82 5.41 -1.09
C SER A 58 5.64 6.51 -0.05
N ALA A 59 5.61 7.76 -0.50
CA ALA A 59 5.29 8.92 0.31
C ALA A 59 4.31 9.85 -0.43
N GLY A 60 3.46 10.55 0.32
CA GLY A 60 2.43 11.46 -0.21
C GLY A 60 1.03 10.88 -0.05
N ASN A 61 0.24 10.85 -1.12
CA ASN A 61 -1.11 10.27 -1.12
C ASN A 61 -1.22 9.14 -2.15
N PRO A 62 -0.44 8.05 -2.01
CA PRO A 62 -0.48 6.93 -2.95
C PRO A 62 -1.80 6.16 -2.81
N SER A 63 -2.34 5.70 -3.93
CA SER A 63 -3.42 4.71 -3.99
C SER A 63 -2.84 3.37 -4.46
N VAL A 64 -2.96 2.33 -3.64
CA VAL A 64 -2.33 1.03 -3.85
C VAL A 64 -3.37 -0.08 -3.76
N VAL A 65 -3.45 -0.90 -4.79
CA VAL A 65 -4.19 -2.17 -4.79
C VAL A 65 -3.21 -3.30 -5.01
N SER A 66 -3.19 -4.30 -4.13
CA SER A 66 -2.30 -5.45 -4.33
C SER A 66 -2.81 -6.77 -3.80
N ALA A 67 -2.43 -7.86 -4.48
CA ALA A 67 -2.79 -9.22 -4.09
C ALA A 67 -1.57 -10.15 -3.99
N GLY A 68 -1.64 -11.14 -3.10
CA GLY A 68 -0.59 -12.13 -2.85
C GLY A 68 0.12 -11.87 -1.52
N ASN A 69 1.44 -11.71 -1.58
CA ASN A 69 2.29 -11.43 -0.41
C ASN A 69 3.09 -10.12 -0.62
N PRO A 70 2.43 -8.97 -0.83
CA PRO A 70 3.13 -7.70 -1.02
C PRO A 70 3.72 -7.19 0.31
N SER A 71 4.83 -6.45 0.22
CA SER A 71 5.37 -5.66 1.32
C SER A 71 5.27 -4.18 0.97
N VAL A 72 4.54 -3.41 1.78
CA VAL A 72 4.26 -1.99 1.52
C VAL A 72 4.65 -1.14 2.73
N VAL A 73 5.48 -0.14 2.47
CA VAL A 73 5.81 0.93 3.41
C VAL A 73 5.32 2.25 2.83
N SER A 74 4.48 2.97 3.57
CA SER A 74 3.88 4.22 3.09
C SER A 74 3.80 5.31 4.16
N ALA A 75 3.90 6.58 3.77
CA ALA A 75 3.74 7.71 4.67
C ALA A 75 2.92 8.84 4.02
N GLY A 76 2.18 9.60 4.84
CA GLY A 76 1.31 10.69 4.40
C GLY A 76 -0.17 10.31 4.56
N ASN A 77 -0.94 10.33 3.47
CA ASN A 77 -2.33 9.88 3.46
C ASN A 77 -2.54 8.78 2.40
N PRO A 78 -1.90 7.61 2.56
CA PRO A 78 -2.03 6.52 1.60
C PRO A 78 -3.43 5.88 1.69
N SER A 79 -3.94 5.40 0.55
CA SER A 79 -5.08 4.50 0.48
C SER A 79 -4.61 3.15 -0.04
N VAL A 80 -4.75 2.11 0.78
CA VAL A 80 -4.16 0.78 0.57
C VAL A 80 -5.24 -0.28 0.65
N ALA A 81 -5.44 -1.04 -0.42
CA ALA A 81 -6.34 -2.19 -0.48
C ALA A 81 -5.57 -3.46 -0.81
N GLN A 82 -5.61 -4.47 0.06
CA GLN A 82 -4.78 -5.67 -0.09
C GLN A 82 -5.48 -6.98 0.25
N ALA A 83 -5.04 -8.05 -0.40
CA ALA A 83 -5.54 -9.41 -0.14
C ALA A 83 -4.41 -10.44 -0.13
N GLY A 84 -4.55 -11.48 0.70
CA GLY A 84 -3.60 -12.59 0.83
C GLY A 84 -2.85 -12.52 2.16
N ASN A 85 -1.52 -12.48 2.13
CA ASN A 85 -0.69 -12.30 3.32
C ASN A 85 0.24 -11.08 3.16
N PRO A 86 -0.34 -9.86 3.07
CA PRO A 86 0.47 -8.67 2.94
C PRO A 86 1.19 -8.30 4.25
N SER A 87 2.28 -7.56 4.12
CA SER A 87 2.91 -6.82 5.23
C SER A 87 2.83 -5.32 4.94
N VAL A 88 2.22 -4.56 5.85
CA VAL A 88 1.96 -3.12 5.71
C VAL A 88 2.56 -2.37 6.87
N VAL A 89 3.33 -1.34 6.55
CA VAL A 89 3.73 -0.30 7.51
C VAL A 89 3.26 1.04 6.96
N SER A 90 2.46 1.77 7.74
CA SER A 90 1.93 3.06 7.33
C SER A 90 1.97 4.13 8.42
N ALA A 91 2.14 5.38 8.04
CA ALA A 91 2.17 6.51 8.98
C ALA A 91 1.45 7.75 8.42
N GLY A 92 0.83 8.53 9.31
CA GLY A 92 0.09 9.75 8.97
C GLY A 92 -1.42 9.53 9.13
N ASN A 93 -2.19 9.66 8.05
CA ASN A 93 -3.62 9.34 8.04
C ASN A 93 -3.92 8.29 6.95
N PRO A 94 -3.43 7.06 7.11
CA PRO A 94 -3.64 6.01 6.12
C PRO A 94 -5.10 5.49 6.16
N SER A 95 -5.62 5.12 5.00
CA SER A 95 -6.82 4.29 4.87
C SER A 95 -6.40 2.90 4.39
N VAL A 96 -6.61 1.87 5.21
CA VAL A 96 -6.17 0.50 4.94
C VAL A 96 -7.38 -0.42 4.90
N ALA A 97 -7.51 -1.17 3.81
CA ALA A 97 -8.43 -2.29 3.69
C ALA A 97 -7.63 -3.55 3.42
N SER A 98 -7.70 -4.56 4.29
CA SER A 98 -6.97 -5.81 4.08
C SER A 98 -7.78 -7.06 4.39
N ALA A 99 -7.56 -8.10 3.58
CA ALA A 99 -8.19 -9.41 3.75
C ALA A 99 -7.17 -10.56 3.73
N GLY A 100 -7.44 -11.62 4.51
CA GLY A 100 -6.60 -12.82 4.58
C GLY A 100 -5.84 -12.89 5.91
N ASN A 101 -4.51 -12.98 5.86
CA ASN A 101 -3.65 -12.94 7.06
C ASN A 101 -2.65 -11.78 6.96
N PRO A 102 -3.11 -10.53 6.98
CA PRO A 102 -2.23 -9.36 6.88
C PRO A 102 -1.44 -9.14 8.16
N ALA A 103 -0.21 -8.64 8.03
CA ALA A 103 0.56 -8.06 9.12
C ALA A 103 0.59 -6.53 8.95
N VAL A 104 -0.08 -5.76 9.82
CA VAL A 104 -0.25 -4.31 9.67
C VAL A 104 0.31 -3.56 10.87
N VAL A 105 1.14 -2.56 10.61
CA VAL A 105 1.58 -1.58 11.61
C VAL A 105 1.20 -0.20 11.09
N SER A 106 0.36 0.52 11.83
CA SER A 106 -0.07 1.87 11.42
C SER A 106 0.07 2.89 12.55
N ALA A 107 0.56 4.07 12.22
CA ALA A 107 0.75 5.17 13.16
C ALA A 107 0.03 6.47 12.71
N GLY A 108 -0.44 7.28 13.68
CA GLY A 108 -1.11 8.55 13.44
C GLY A 108 -2.62 8.42 13.63
N ASN A 109 -3.40 8.74 12.59
CA ASN A 109 -4.87 8.59 12.59
C ASN A 109 -5.32 7.63 11.47
N PRO A 110 -5.04 6.33 11.59
CA PRO A 110 -5.39 5.36 10.55
C PRO A 110 -6.90 5.05 10.57
N SER A 111 -7.48 4.87 9.39
CA SER A 111 -8.81 4.26 9.20
C SER A 111 -8.63 2.88 8.59
N VAL A 112 -9.05 1.83 9.29
CA VAL A 112 -8.69 0.46 8.95
C VAL A 112 -9.90 -0.46 8.89
N ALA A 113 -10.03 -1.20 7.80
CA ALA A 113 -11.03 -2.22 7.58
C ALA A 113 -10.34 -3.57 7.34
N GLU A 114 -10.61 -4.57 8.16
CA GLU A 114 -9.91 -5.85 8.11
C GLU A 114 -10.86 -7.04 8.11
N ALA A 115 -10.44 -8.09 7.42
CA ALA A 115 -11.13 -9.38 7.38
C ALA A 115 -10.13 -10.54 7.40
N GLY A 116 -10.42 -11.58 8.18
CA GLY A 116 -9.63 -12.82 8.22
C GLY A 116 -8.92 -12.99 9.56
N ASN A 117 -7.60 -13.20 9.54
CA ASN A 117 -6.78 -13.33 10.75
C ASN A 117 -5.62 -12.32 10.72
N PRO A 118 -5.90 -11.04 10.95
CA PRO A 118 -4.88 -10.00 10.92
C PRO A 118 -3.98 -10.03 12.17
N ALA A 119 -2.70 -9.68 11.99
CA ALA A 119 -1.75 -9.41 13.06
C ALA A 119 -1.30 -7.94 12.99
N VAL A 120 -1.55 -7.18 14.05
CA VAL A 120 -1.86 -5.76 13.87
C VAL A 120 -1.48 -4.94 15.08
N VAL A 121 -0.87 -3.78 14.81
CA VAL A 121 -0.41 -2.83 15.82
C VAL A 121 -0.75 -1.42 15.39
N TYR A 122 -1.40 -0.67 16.27
CA TYR A 122 -1.70 0.75 16.06
C TYR A 122 -1.03 1.65 17.09
N ALA A 123 -0.55 2.80 16.62
CA ALA A 123 -0.10 3.90 17.47
C ALA A 123 -0.85 5.19 17.09
N GLY A 124 -1.37 5.91 18.07
CA GLY A 124 -2.16 7.13 17.86
C GLY A 124 -3.67 6.87 17.99
N ASN A 125 -4.47 7.45 17.09
CA ASN A 125 -5.94 7.42 17.14
C ASN A 125 -6.52 6.62 15.96
N PRO A 126 -6.52 5.28 16.02
CA PRO A 126 -7.08 4.45 14.97
C PRO A 126 -8.62 4.43 15.01
N SER A 127 -9.24 4.37 13.84
CA SER A 127 -10.63 3.95 13.66
C SER A 127 -10.62 2.60 12.95
N VAL A 128 -11.13 1.55 13.59
CA VAL A 128 -10.99 0.17 13.09
C VAL A 128 -12.33 -0.53 13.02
N VAL A 129 -12.57 -1.23 11.91
CA VAL A 129 -13.73 -2.11 11.69
C VAL A 129 -13.19 -3.47 11.25
N GLY A 130 -13.50 -4.52 12.01
CA GLY A 130 -13.16 -5.90 11.68
C GLY A 130 -14.40 -6.79 11.64
N THR A 131 -14.39 -7.81 10.77
CA THR A 131 -15.51 -8.77 10.66
C THR A 131 -15.26 -10.09 11.40
N ASP A 132 -14.05 -10.27 11.92
CA ASP A 132 -13.63 -11.49 12.59
C ASP A 132 -13.99 -11.44 14.09
N ASN A 133 -14.18 -12.60 14.70
CA ASN A 133 -14.54 -12.75 16.11
C ASN A 133 -13.38 -12.29 17.00
N GLY A 134 -13.19 -10.99 17.16
CA GLY A 134 -12.13 -10.38 17.95
C GLY A 134 -12.43 -8.90 18.18
N TYR A 135 -11.74 -8.28 19.12
CA TYR A 135 -11.89 -6.85 19.38
C TYR A 135 -10.54 -6.16 19.52
N TRP A 136 -10.55 -4.87 19.27
CA TRP A 136 -9.39 -4.01 19.36
C TRP A 136 -9.36 -3.35 20.73
N TYR A 137 -8.25 -3.48 21.45
CA TYR A 137 -8.05 -2.83 22.73
C TYR A 137 -6.64 -2.23 22.82
N ASN A 138 -6.53 -0.93 23.10
CA ASN A 138 -5.26 -0.19 23.19
C ASN A 138 -4.28 -0.44 22.02
N GLY A 139 -4.79 -0.55 20.79
CA GLY A 139 -3.95 -0.73 19.60
C GLY A 139 -3.48 -2.17 19.34
N TYR A 140 -3.94 -3.14 20.12
CA TYR A 140 -3.70 -4.57 19.90
C TYR A 140 -5.00 -5.31 19.54
N TYR A 141 -4.89 -6.30 18.66
CA TYR A 141 -6.00 -7.20 18.31
C TYR A 141 -6.06 -8.38 19.26
N TYR A 142 -7.24 -8.60 19.83
CA TYR A 142 -7.56 -9.72 20.71
C TYR A 142 -8.54 -10.66 19.99
N PRO A 143 -8.07 -11.79 19.44
CA PRO A 143 -8.97 -12.80 18.89
C PRO A 143 -9.82 -13.40 20.00
N TYR A 144 -11.10 -13.58 19.72
CA TYR A 144 -12.05 -14.27 20.59
C TYR A 144 -11.86 -15.78 20.38
N TYR A 145 -11.30 -16.46 21.38
CA TYR A 145 -11.24 -17.92 21.42
C TYR A 145 -12.49 -18.45 22.13
N PRO A 146 -13.28 -19.36 21.52
CA PRO A 146 -14.41 -20.02 22.19
C PRO A 146 -13.95 -20.97 23.31
#